data_AF-A0A8J4SZY8-F1
#
_entry.id   AF-A0A8J4SZY8-F1
#
_cell.length_a   1.000
_cell.length_b   1.000
_cell.length_c   1.000
_cell.angle_alpha   90.00
_cell.angle_beta   90.00
_cell.angle_gamma   90.00
#
_symmetry.space_group_name_H-M   'P 1'
#
loop_
_entity.id
_entity.type
_entity.pdbx_description
1 polymer ?
#
loop_
_entity_poly.entity_id
_entity_poly.type
_entity_poly.pdbx_seq_one_letter_code
_entity_poly.pdbx_strand_id
1 'polypeptide(L)'
;MRFNFPIQVQLEQLRQQEHEVRWVDPDDVTACFACETMFPSGLLGSNQKVNCRHCGKVHCTNCTKHTFPSGPHGRPARVCDVCHTLLNKHAAPYFSTGVLQPAPAKSAQQIPMADSLRARSNSTAHWPSHSLSTSPLSRNHTTDVLNRGGS
;
A
#
# COMPACT_ATOMS: atom_id res chain seq x y z
N MET A 1 -43.60 -21.46 4.78
CA MET A 1 -43.12 -22.62 5.57
C MET A 1 -41.60 -22.55 5.61
N ARG A 2 -40.98 -22.48 6.79
CA ARG A 2 -39.52 -22.52 6.95
C ARG A 2 -39.12 -23.96 7.20
N PHE A 3 -38.43 -24.59 6.24
CA PHE A 3 -37.85 -25.91 6.45
C PHE A 3 -36.63 -25.73 7.37
N ASN A 4 -36.78 -26.15 8.63
CA ASN A 4 -35.69 -26.14 9.59
C ASN A 4 -34.82 -27.38 9.34
N PHE A 5 -33.78 -27.23 8.54
CA PHE A 5 -32.84 -28.30 8.31
C PHE A 5 -31.90 -28.44 9.52
N PRO A 6 -31.42 -29.66 9.82
CA PRO A 6 -30.40 -29.85 10.85
C PRO A 6 -29.17 -29.01 10.52
N ILE A 7 -28.54 -28.41 11.53
CA ILE A 7 -27.34 -27.57 11.38
C ILE A 7 -26.25 -28.29 10.57
N GLN A 8 -26.10 -29.61 10.76
CA GLN A 8 -25.16 -30.44 10.01
C GLN A 8 -25.42 -30.40 8.50
N VAL A 9 -26.69 -30.51 8.08
CA VAL A 9 -27.08 -30.44 6.67
C VAL A 9 -26.89 -29.03 6.13
N GLN A 10 -27.24 -28.01 6.93
CA GLN A 10 -27.03 -26.61 6.58
C GLN A 10 -25.54 -26.29 6.34
N LEU A 11 -24.63 -26.77 7.20
CA LEU A 11 -23.19 -26.59 7.03
C LEU A 11 -22.66 -27.32 5.81
N GLU A 12 -23.09 -28.56 5.59
CA GLU A 12 -22.67 -29.34 4.42
C GLU A 12 -23.11 -28.64 3.12
N GLN A 13 -24.34 -28.14 3.09
CA GLN A 13 -24.85 -27.37 1.96
C GLN A 13 -24.07 -26.05 1.76
N LEU A 14 -23.63 -25.39 2.84
CA LEU A 14 -22.80 -24.18 2.78
C LEU A 14 -21.37 -24.48 2.27
N ARG A 15 -20.79 -25.61 2.68
CA ARG A 15 -19.51 -26.11 2.16
C ARG A 15 -19.61 -26.46 0.68
N GLN A 16 -20.73 -27.03 0.23
CA GLN A 16 -20.99 -27.32 -1.17
C GLN A 16 -21.25 -26.05 -2.01
N GLN A 17 -21.76 -24.98 -1.40
CA GLN A 17 -21.90 -23.66 -2.01
C GLN A 17 -20.58 -22.86 -2.05
N GLU A 18 -19.50 -23.38 -1.46
CA GLU A 18 -18.20 -22.74 -1.51
C GLU A 18 -17.74 -22.71 -2.98
N HIS A 19 -17.78 -21.51 -3.58
CA HIS A 19 -17.45 -21.27 -4.98
C HIS A 19 -16.11 -21.94 -5.34
N GLU A 20 -16.17 -22.90 -6.26
CA GLU A 20 -14.98 -23.42 -6.91
C GLU A 20 -14.17 -22.25 -7.50
N VAL A 21 -12.90 -22.15 -7.13
CA VAL A 21 -11.97 -21.17 -7.66
C VAL A 21 -11.62 -21.55 -9.09
N ARG A 22 -12.52 -21.20 -10.01
CA ARG A 22 -12.29 -21.35 -11.44
C ARG A 22 -11.61 -20.09 -11.97
N TRP A 23 -10.54 -20.28 -12.72
CA TRP A 23 -9.91 -19.18 -13.46
C TRP A 23 -10.93 -18.60 -14.44
N VAL A 24 -11.18 -17.29 -14.34
CA VAL A 24 -12.13 -16.58 -15.19
C VAL A 24 -11.37 -15.95 -16.36
N ASP A 25 -11.87 -16.10 -17.57
CA ASP A 25 -11.26 -15.45 -18.74
C ASP A 25 -11.44 -13.92 -18.62
N PRO A 26 -10.38 -13.11 -18.78
CA PRO A 26 -10.48 -11.65 -18.86
C PRO A 26 -11.55 -11.16 -19.84
N ASP A 27 -11.74 -11.83 -20.97
CA ASP A 27 -12.64 -11.37 -22.02
C ASP A 27 -14.11 -11.47 -21.60
N ASP A 28 -14.45 -12.37 -20.68
CA ASP A 28 -15.80 -12.55 -20.12
C ASP A 28 -16.16 -11.53 -19.03
N VAL A 29 -15.22 -10.66 -18.64
CA VAL A 29 -15.41 -9.73 -17.52
C VAL A 29 -15.52 -8.28 -17.99
N THR A 30 -16.61 -7.62 -17.61
CA THR A 30 -16.90 -6.22 -17.98
C THR A 30 -16.50 -5.20 -16.92
N ALA A 31 -16.31 -5.62 -15.66
CA ALA A 31 -15.94 -4.75 -14.55
C ALA A 31 -15.00 -5.44 -13.56
N CYS A 32 -14.16 -4.67 -12.87
CA CYS A 32 -13.25 -5.18 -11.86
C CYS A 32 -14.03 -5.87 -10.72
N PHE A 33 -13.64 -7.10 -10.33
CA PHE A 33 -14.33 -7.83 -9.27
C PHE A 33 -14.27 -7.15 -7.88
N ALA A 34 -13.31 -6.25 -7.64
CA ALA A 34 -13.12 -5.61 -6.33
C ALA A 34 -13.71 -4.21 -6.23
N CYS A 35 -13.51 -3.37 -7.26
CA CYS A 35 -13.93 -1.96 -7.23
C CYS A 35 -15.02 -1.63 -8.24
N GLU A 36 -15.52 -2.63 -8.97
CA GLU A 36 -16.63 -2.53 -9.93
C GLU A 36 -16.40 -1.52 -11.08
N THR A 37 -15.18 -0.99 -11.21
CA THR A 37 -14.80 -0.11 -12.32
C THR A 37 -14.92 -0.87 -13.64
N MET A 38 -15.69 -0.32 -14.58
CA MET A 38 -15.88 -0.90 -15.89
C MET A 38 -14.57 -0.90 -16.68
N PHE A 39 -14.29 -2.01 -17.36
CA PHE A 39 -13.16 -2.09 -18.28
C PHE A 39 -13.51 -1.39 -19.60
N PRO A 40 -12.57 -0.64 -20.20
CA PRO A 40 -12.73 -0.14 -21.56
C PRO A 40 -13.01 -1.29 -22.53
N SER A 41 -13.79 -1.05 -23.58
CA SER A 41 -13.98 -2.03 -24.65
C SER A 41 -12.71 -2.19 -25.51
N GLY A 42 -12.51 -3.39 -26.07
CA GLY A 42 -11.42 -3.67 -27.01
C GLY A 42 -10.05 -3.92 -26.36
N LEU A 43 -8.98 -3.77 -27.14
CA LEU A 43 -7.62 -4.15 -26.74
C LEU A 43 -7.08 -3.35 -25.54
N LEU A 44 -7.50 -2.10 -25.38
CA LEU A 44 -7.08 -1.28 -24.24
C LEU A 44 -7.61 -1.86 -22.92
N GLY A 45 -8.84 -2.37 -22.92
CA GLY A 45 -9.44 -3.03 -21.77
C GLY A 45 -8.73 -4.33 -21.40
N SER A 46 -8.45 -5.18 -22.38
CA SER A 46 -7.78 -6.48 -22.16
C SER A 46 -6.43 -6.30 -21.44
N ASN A 47 -5.62 -5.31 -21.82
CA ASN A 47 -4.34 -5.01 -21.16
C ASN A 47 -4.48 -4.51 -19.70
N GLN A 48 -5.65 -4.06 -19.28
CA GLN A 48 -5.90 -3.59 -17.91
C GLN A 48 -6.51 -4.67 -17.01
N LYS A 49 -6.95 -5.79 -17.57
CA LYS A 49 -7.54 -6.92 -16.86
C LYS A 49 -6.45 -7.87 -16.36
N VAL A 50 -6.44 -8.12 -15.06
CA VAL A 50 -5.43 -8.95 -14.39
C VAL A 50 -6.13 -9.97 -13.50
N ASN A 51 -5.87 -11.25 -13.73
CA ASN A 51 -6.34 -12.30 -12.83
C ASN A 51 -5.51 -12.36 -11.54
N CYS A 52 -6.18 -12.47 -10.40
CA CYS A 52 -5.53 -12.80 -9.13
C CYS A 52 -5.01 -14.25 -9.18
N ARG A 53 -3.72 -14.47 -8.89
CA ARG A 53 -3.12 -15.82 -8.90
C ARG A 53 -3.59 -16.72 -7.74
N HIS A 54 -4.28 -16.16 -6.74
CA HIS A 54 -4.82 -16.93 -5.63
C HIS A 54 -6.29 -17.34 -5.82
N CYS A 55 -7.16 -16.38 -6.22
CA CYS A 55 -8.60 -16.62 -6.34
C CYS A 55 -9.14 -16.65 -7.78
N GLY A 56 -8.28 -16.51 -8.81
CA GLY A 56 -8.64 -16.66 -10.22
C GLY A 56 -9.50 -15.54 -10.84
N LYS A 57 -10.11 -14.68 -10.02
CA LYS A 57 -10.99 -13.58 -10.46
C LYS A 57 -10.21 -12.46 -11.15
N VAL A 58 -10.88 -11.73 -12.05
CA VAL A 58 -10.32 -10.63 -12.83
C VAL A 58 -10.49 -9.30 -12.10
N HIS A 59 -9.41 -8.54 -12.04
CA HIS A 59 -9.31 -7.25 -11.36
C HIS A 59 -8.60 -6.23 -12.26
N CYS A 60 -8.74 -4.95 -11.96
CA CYS A 60 -7.91 -3.91 -12.58
C CYS A 60 -6.50 -3.91 -11.98
N THR A 61 -5.55 -3.31 -12.69
CA THR A 61 -4.14 -3.20 -12.26
C THR A 61 -3.99 -2.61 -10.85
N ASN A 62 -4.80 -1.61 -10.48
CA ASN A 62 -4.77 -0.97 -9.16
C ASN A 62 -5.19 -1.92 -8.02
N CYS A 63 -6.17 -2.79 -8.27
CA CYS A 63 -6.63 -3.79 -7.30
C CYS A 63 -5.70 -5.00 -7.18
N THR A 64 -4.71 -5.13 -8.08
CA THR A 64 -3.68 -6.20 -8.09
C THR A 64 -2.26 -5.64 -7.99
N LYS A 65 -2.09 -4.52 -7.28
CA LYS A 65 -0.80 -3.85 -7.10
C LYS A 65 0.19 -4.64 -6.24
N HIS A 66 -0.30 -5.58 -5.44
CA HIS A 66 0.52 -6.37 -4.53
C HIS A 66 0.95 -7.71 -5.14
N THR A 67 2.11 -8.19 -4.70
CA THR A 67 2.63 -9.52 -5.02
C THR A 67 2.87 -10.31 -3.76
N PHE A 68 2.65 -11.62 -3.82
CA PHE A 68 2.93 -12.54 -2.73
C PHE A 68 3.86 -13.67 -3.23
N PRO A 69 4.83 -14.15 -2.42
CA PRO A 69 5.68 -15.27 -2.81
C PRO A 69 4.85 -16.55 -2.94
N SER A 70 4.95 -17.20 -4.11
CA SER A 70 4.18 -18.39 -4.46
C SER A 70 5.08 -19.56 -4.84
N GLY A 71 4.69 -20.76 -4.41
CA GLY A 71 5.37 -22.02 -4.68
C GLY A 71 6.70 -22.19 -3.90
N PRO A 72 7.39 -23.33 -4.11
CA PRO A 72 8.61 -23.68 -3.36
C PRO A 72 9.76 -22.69 -3.52
N HIS A 73 9.84 -22.02 -4.67
CA HIS A 73 10.88 -21.04 -4.99
C HIS A 73 10.50 -19.60 -4.66
N GLY A 74 9.35 -19.36 -4.01
CA GLY A 74 8.92 -18.01 -3.62
C GLY A 74 8.75 -17.04 -4.79
N ARG A 75 8.32 -17.53 -5.97
CA ARG A 75 8.17 -16.68 -7.16
C ARG A 75 7.08 -15.63 -6.89
N PRO A 76 7.31 -14.34 -7.22
CA PRO A 76 6.32 -13.30 -6.98
C PRO A 76 5.09 -13.52 -7.86
N ALA A 77 3.91 -13.60 -7.23
CA ALA A 77 2.63 -13.75 -7.90
C ALA A 77 1.72 -12.56 -7.56
N ARG A 78 1.12 -11.92 -8.58
CA ARG A 78 0.16 -10.84 -8.37
C ARG A 78 -1.12 -11.38 -7.75
N VAL A 79 -1.61 -10.70 -6.72
CA VAL A 79 -2.83 -11.06 -6.00
C VAL A 79 -3.67 -9.81 -5.75
N CYS A 80 -4.98 -9.98 -5.60
CA CYS A 80 -5.85 -8.86 -5.23
C CYS A 80 -5.65 -8.44 -3.77
N ASP A 81 -6.09 -7.23 -3.41
CA ASP A 81 -5.93 -6.67 -2.06
C ASP A 81 -6.46 -7.63 -0.96
N VAL A 82 -7.62 -8.26 -1.18
CA VAL A 82 -8.20 -9.25 -0.27
C VAL A 82 -7.25 -10.44 -0.09
N CYS A 83 -6.82 -11.05 -1.20
CA CYS A 83 -5.94 -12.22 -1.17
C CYS A 83 -4.58 -11.90 -0.56
N HIS A 84 -4.06 -10.68 -0.76
CA HIS A 84 -2.82 -10.24 -0.13
C HIS A 84 -2.91 -10.26 1.40
N THR A 85 -4.02 -9.77 1.98
CA THR A 85 -4.23 -9.83 3.43
C THR A 85 -4.48 -11.24 3.95
N LEU A 86 -5.16 -12.10 3.18
CA LEU A 86 -5.42 -13.49 3.56
C LEU A 86 -4.14 -14.34 3.56
N LEU A 87 -3.26 -14.11 2.59
CA LEU A 87 -2.00 -14.87 2.46
C LEU A 87 -0.91 -14.35 3.40
N ASN A 88 -0.95 -13.06 3.75
CA ASN A 88 0.01 -12.46 4.69
C ASN A 88 -0.49 -12.55 6.13
N LYS A 89 0.03 -13.52 6.89
CA LYS A 89 -0.31 -13.77 8.31
C LYS A 89 -0.08 -12.57 9.24
N HIS A 90 0.73 -11.60 8.83
CA HIS A 90 1.03 -10.40 9.61
C HIS A 90 0.28 -9.16 9.13
N ALA A 91 -0.51 -9.26 8.06
CA ALA A 91 -1.36 -8.17 7.62
C ALA A 91 -2.63 -8.11 8.49
N ALA A 92 -3.07 -6.90 8.81
CA ALA A 92 -4.41 -6.71 9.34
C ALA A 92 -5.43 -7.23 8.30
N PRO A 93 -6.49 -7.93 8.73
CA PRO A 93 -7.51 -8.42 7.81
C PRO A 93 -8.10 -7.29 6.97
N TYR A 94 -8.39 -7.54 5.69
CA TYR A 94 -8.95 -6.53 4.78
C TYR A 94 -10.19 -5.81 5.34
N PHE A 95 -11.02 -6.52 6.11
CA PHE A 95 -12.23 -5.97 6.72
C PHE A 95 -11.98 -5.14 7.99
N SER A 96 -10.76 -5.14 8.54
CA SER A 96 -10.40 -4.30 9.69
C SER A 96 -10.17 -2.84 9.30
N THR A 97 -10.02 -2.54 8.01
CA THR A 97 -9.99 -1.16 7.51
C THR A 97 -11.41 -0.73 7.12
N GLY A 98 -12.13 -0.10 8.06
CA GLY A 98 -13.46 0.46 7.80
C GLY A 98 -13.40 1.64 6.83
N VAL A 99 -13.42 1.34 5.53
CA VAL A 99 -13.73 2.19 4.35
C VAL A 99 -12.97 3.53 4.17
N LEU A 100 -12.47 3.75 2.94
CA LEU A 100 -11.91 4.99 2.35
C LEU A 100 -10.54 5.47 2.88
N GLN A 101 -9.45 5.02 2.26
CA GLN A 101 -8.45 5.91 1.62
C GLN A 101 -7.28 5.13 0.98
N PRO A 102 -6.75 5.59 -0.16
CA PRO A 102 -5.54 5.04 -0.78
C PRO A 102 -4.28 5.39 0.04
N ALA A 103 -3.33 4.45 0.01
CA ALA A 103 -2.01 4.31 0.67
C ALA A 103 -1.16 5.60 0.88
N PRO A 104 -0.05 5.58 1.67
CA PRO A 104 0.65 4.42 2.25
C PRO A 104 0.99 4.54 3.76
N ALA A 105 1.18 3.37 4.39
CA ALA A 105 1.88 3.27 5.66
C ALA A 105 3.29 3.83 5.50
N LYS A 106 3.53 5.00 6.11
CA LYS A 106 4.89 5.45 6.38
C LYS A 106 5.54 4.40 7.27
N SER A 107 6.64 3.86 6.77
CA SER A 107 7.66 3.10 7.50
C SER A 107 7.61 3.34 9.00
N ALA A 108 7.29 2.28 9.74
CA ALA A 108 7.60 2.20 11.16
C ALA A 108 9.10 2.48 11.32
N GLN A 109 9.44 3.67 11.76
CA GLN A 109 10.81 4.01 12.14
C GLN A 109 11.15 3.17 13.37
N GLN A 110 12.22 2.39 13.24
CA GLN A 110 12.85 1.64 14.31
C GLN A 110 13.09 2.54 15.52
N ILE A 111 12.73 2.03 16.70
CA ILE A 111 13.19 2.53 18.00
C ILE A 111 14.68 2.16 18.09
N PRO A 112 15.63 3.11 18.14
CA PRO A 112 17.00 2.74 18.47
C PRO A 112 17.07 2.39 19.95
N MET A 113 17.55 1.19 20.24
CA MET A 113 17.89 0.76 21.60
C MET A 113 18.90 1.73 22.22
N ALA A 114 18.63 2.16 23.45
CA ALA A 114 19.53 2.99 24.23
C ALA A 114 20.70 2.12 24.72
N ASP A 115 21.91 2.32 24.16
CA ASP A 115 23.14 1.87 24.80
C ASP A 115 23.48 2.81 25.96
N SER A 116 23.11 2.37 27.16
CA SER A 116 23.63 2.93 28.41
C SER A 116 25.03 2.42 28.65
N LEU A 117 26.04 3.26 28.40
CA LEU A 117 27.32 3.17 29.10
C LEU A 117 27.61 4.50 29.78
N ARG A 118 27.78 4.40 31.11
CA ARG A 118 28.04 5.45 32.10
C ARG A 118 29.23 6.34 31.72
N ALA A 119 29.05 7.64 31.91
CA ALA A 119 30.02 8.45 32.66
C ALA A 119 29.32 9.68 33.29
N ARG A 120 29.39 9.76 34.61
CA ARG A 120 29.02 10.95 35.40
C ARG A 120 30.10 12.01 35.23
N SER A 121 29.70 13.25 35.03
CA SER A 121 30.39 14.40 35.63
C SER A 121 29.46 15.62 35.62
N ASN A 122 29.15 16.08 36.84
CA ASN A 122 28.38 17.27 37.16
C ASN A 122 29.00 18.52 36.52
N SER A 123 28.17 19.47 36.07
CA SER A 123 28.44 20.91 36.24
C SER A 123 27.19 21.75 35.96
N THR A 124 26.65 22.30 37.05
CA THR A 124 25.94 23.57 37.23
C THR A 124 25.31 24.27 36.02
N ALA A 125 23.99 24.44 36.12
CA ALA A 125 23.21 25.39 35.35
C ALA A 125 23.75 26.82 35.50
N HIS A 126 24.06 27.46 34.38
CA HIS A 126 24.12 28.91 34.29
C HIS A 126 23.63 29.34 32.90
N TRP A 127 22.45 29.96 32.87
CA TRP A 127 21.99 30.77 31.75
C TRP A 127 22.50 32.19 31.96
N PRO A 128 23.10 32.81 30.93
CA PRO A 128 23.03 34.25 30.80
C PRO A 128 22.31 34.65 29.51
N SER A 129 21.33 35.51 29.72
CA SER A 129 20.71 36.40 28.73
C SER A 129 21.74 37.36 28.11
N HIS A 130 21.39 37.94 26.96
CA HIS A 130 21.57 39.36 26.57
C HIS A 130 22.00 39.60 25.10
N SER A 131 21.04 40.17 24.35
CA SER A 131 21.08 41.34 23.46
C SER A 131 22.12 41.50 22.33
N LEU A 132 21.57 41.60 21.11
CA LEU A 132 21.78 42.65 20.07
C LEU A 132 23.15 43.36 20.01
N SER A 133 23.81 43.33 18.84
CA SER A 133 23.94 44.51 17.95
C SER A 133 24.92 44.33 16.77
N THR A 134 24.54 44.97 15.66
CA THR A 134 25.35 45.74 14.68
C THR A 134 26.45 45.10 13.82
N SER A 135 26.22 45.25 12.51
CA SER A 135 27.08 45.16 11.29
C SER A 135 28.28 46.13 11.29
N PRO A 136 29.02 46.46 10.17
CA PRO A 136 29.12 45.92 8.79
C PRO A 136 30.57 45.94 8.16
N LEU A 137 30.64 45.71 6.82
CA LEU A 137 31.73 45.94 5.83
C LEU A 137 32.87 44.89 5.78
N SER A 138 33.39 44.45 4.61
CA SER A 138 33.71 45.20 3.38
C SER A 138 33.94 44.28 2.16
N ARG A 139 33.45 44.73 0.98
CA ARG A 139 34.01 44.77 -0.41
C ARG A 139 34.86 43.60 -0.95
N ASN A 140 34.91 43.29 -2.25
CA ASN A 140 34.20 43.56 -3.51
C ASN A 140 35.01 42.76 -4.55
N HIS A 141 34.40 42.17 -5.58
CA HIS A 141 34.90 42.40 -6.95
C HIS A 141 33.83 42.09 -8.01
N THR A 142 33.63 43.12 -8.82
CA THR A 142 32.87 43.26 -10.07
C THR A 142 33.30 42.32 -11.19
N THR A 143 32.34 41.90 -12.03
CA THR A 143 32.30 42.22 -13.47
C THR A 143 30.88 42.05 -14.04
N ASP A 144 30.36 43.15 -14.58
CA ASP A 144 29.26 43.30 -15.54
C ASP A 144 29.49 42.52 -16.85
N VAL A 145 28.43 42.05 -17.53
CA VAL A 145 28.06 42.40 -18.93
C VAL A 145 26.60 41.95 -19.22
N LEU A 146 25.72 42.96 -19.39
CA LEU A 146 24.52 43.15 -20.25
C LEU A 146 24.08 42.00 -21.21
N ASN A 147 22.82 41.50 -21.24
CA ASN A 147 21.50 42.04 -21.67
C ASN A 147 21.11 41.80 -23.16
N ARG A 148 19.78 41.63 -23.37
CA ARG A 148 18.93 41.57 -24.59
C ARG A 148 18.66 40.15 -25.12
N GLY A 149 17.46 39.71 -25.47
CA GLY A 149 16.09 40.22 -25.64
C GLY A 149 15.33 39.07 -26.38
N GLY A 150 14.03 38.82 -26.32
CA GLY A 150 12.90 39.73 -26.17
C GLY A 150 12.25 40.03 -27.53
N SER A 151 11.68 39.01 -28.19
CA SER A 151 10.49 39.01 -29.09
C SER A 151 10.41 37.70 -29.87
#